data_AF-X6CP12-F1
#
_entry.id   AF-X6CP12-F1
#
_cell.length_a   1.000
_cell.length_b   1.000
_cell.length_c   1.000
_cell.angle_alpha   90.00
_cell.angle_beta   90.00
_cell.angle_gamma   90.00
#
_symmetry.space_group_name_H-M   'P 1'
#
loop_
_entity.id
_entity.type
_entity.pdbx_description
1 polymer ?
#
loop_
_entity_poly.entity_id
_entity_poly.type
_entity_poly.pdbx_seq_one_letter_code
_entity_poly.pdbx_strand_id
1 'polypeptide(L)'
;MSNSSMLAIGLAALSLMPIHASAAVQKPVGMANPASVHCKEVSGRLTIRKDKAGNEYGFCRLPNGRLCEEWALFRDNKCVGPKPAMRGK
;
A
#
# COMPACT_ATOMS: atom_id res chain seq x y z
N MET A 1 45.75 0.31 -61.49
CA MET A 1 44.35 0.30 -61.97
C MET A 1 43.54 -0.63 -61.09
N SER A 2 42.34 -0.16 -60.72
CA SER A 2 41.28 -0.75 -59.88
C SER A 2 41.49 -0.90 -58.36
N ASN A 3 41.05 0.17 -57.70
CA ASN A 3 40.34 0.29 -56.43
C ASN A 3 39.52 -0.92 -55.92
N SER A 4 39.45 -1.05 -54.60
CA SER A 4 38.25 -1.46 -53.86
C SER A 4 38.27 -0.89 -52.44
N SER A 5 37.48 0.16 -52.23
CA SER A 5 36.94 0.56 -50.93
C SER A 5 35.91 -0.47 -50.47
N MET A 6 35.89 -0.83 -49.19
CA MET A 6 34.67 -0.81 -48.37
C MET A 6 35.04 -0.69 -46.89
N LEU A 7 34.61 0.41 -46.27
CA LEU A 7 34.59 0.62 -44.83
C LEU A 7 33.56 -0.31 -44.19
N ALA A 8 33.97 -0.99 -43.12
CA ALA A 8 33.11 -1.51 -42.05
C ALA A 8 34.05 -1.68 -40.83
N ILE A 9 33.72 -1.42 -39.57
CA ILE A 9 32.49 -1.64 -38.81
C ILE A 9 32.51 -0.62 -37.65
N GLY A 10 31.36 0.00 -37.35
CA GLY A 10 31.22 0.97 -36.27
C GLY A 10 31.38 0.36 -34.87
N LEU A 11 31.96 1.14 -33.95
CA LEU A 11 31.79 0.94 -32.51
C LEU A 11 31.03 2.15 -31.95
N ALA A 12 29.73 1.97 -31.75
CA ALA A 12 28.92 2.86 -30.92
C ALA A 12 29.28 2.60 -29.45
N ALA A 13 30.11 3.45 -28.85
CA ALA A 13 30.29 3.47 -27.40
C ALA A 13 29.25 4.42 -26.78
N LEU A 14 27.99 3.98 -26.70
CA LEU A 14 27.03 4.58 -25.77
C LEU A 14 27.48 4.23 -24.36
N SER A 15 28.01 5.21 -23.64
CA SER A 15 28.31 5.10 -22.22
C SER A 15 27.02 4.88 -21.42
N LEU A 16 26.73 3.61 -21.10
CA LEU A 16 25.72 3.27 -20.09
C LEU A 16 26.23 3.74 -18.73
N MET A 17 25.83 4.95 -18.33
CA MET A 17 25.88 5.35 -16.92
C MET A 17 24.91 4.46 -16.14
N PRO A 18 25.36 3.69 -15.13
CA PRO A 18 24.44 2.99 -14.26
C PRO A 18 23.71 4.04 -13.42
N ILE A 19 22.42 4.26 -13.74
CA ILE A 19 21.50 5.01 -12.89
C ILE A 19 21.45 4.24 -11.56
N HIS A 20 22.18 4.72 -10.55
CA HIS A 20 22.03 4.24 -9.19
C HIS A 20 20.67 4.74 -8.67
N ALA A 21 19.64 3.92 -8.88
CA ALA A 21 18.39 4.06 -8.17
C ALA A 21 18.66 3.77 -6.69
N SER A 22 18.95 4.81 -5.91
CA SER A 22 19.00 4.71 -4.45
C SER A 22 17.63 4.27 -3.96
N ALA A 23 17.49 2.97 -3.65
CA ALA A 23 16.35 2.46 -2.92
C ALA A 23 16.36 3.12 -1.54
N ALA A 24 15.56 4.18 -1.37
CA ALA A 24 15.36 4.79 -0.07
C ALA A 24 14.77 3.73 0.85
N VAL A 25 15.54 3.30 1.86
CA VAL A 25 15.03 2.48 2.95
C VAL A 25 13.97 3.32 3.65
N GLN A 26 12.70 3.06 3.35
CA GLN A 26 11.58 3.67 4.05
C GLN A 26 11.65 3.16 5.49
N LYS A 27 12.10 4.04 6.39
CA LYS A 27 11.98 3.79 7.83
C LYS A 27 10.50 3.57 8.14
N PRO A 28 10.13 2.54 8.91
CA PRO A 28 8.75 2.33 9.32
C PRO A 28 8.20 3.61 9.96
N VAL A 29 7.10 4.12 9.44
CA VAL A 29 6.45 5.31 9.98
C VAL A 29 5.66 4.90 11.23
N GLY A 30 6.22 5.16 12.40
CA GLY A 30 5.56 4.98 13.70
C GLY A 30 5.38 3.51 14.14
N MET A 31 4.78 3.36 15.33
CA MET A 31 4.31 2.07 15.83
C MET A 31 3.00 1.68 15.12
N ALA A 32 2.77 0.38 14.92
CA ALA A 32 1.51 -0.10 14.37
C ALA A 32 0.33 0.27 15.28
N ASN A 33 -0.81 0.64 14.69
CA ASN A 33 -2.04 0.87 15.44
C ASN A 33 -2.49 -0.45 16.11
N PRO A 34 -2.64 -0.51 17.44
CA PRO A 34 -3.00 -1.72 18.16
C PRO A 34 -4.36 -2.29 17.74
N ALA A 35 -5.34 -1.44 17.41
CA ALA A 35 -6.64 -1.89 16.93
C ALA A 35 -6.53 -2.56 15.55
N SER A 36 -5.68 -2.02 14.68
CA SER A 36 -5.39 -2.59 13.37
C SER A 36 -4.61 -3.91 13.46
N VAL A 37 -3.73 -4.06 14.45
CA VAL A 37 -3.04 -5.32 14.75
C VAL A 37 -4.05 -6.36 15.24
N HIS A 38 -4.87 -5.99 16.22
CA HIS A 38 -5.91 -6.86 16.75
C HIS A 38 -6.88 -7.36 15.68
N CYS A 39 -7.25 -6.51 14.72
CA CYS A 39 -8.06 -6.93 13.57
C CYS A 39 -7.45 -8.11 12.82
N LYS A 40 -6.12 -8.12 12.61
CA LYS A 40 -5.42 -9.24 11.95
C LYS A 40 -5.37 -10.48 12.84
N GLU A 41 -5.17 -10.31 14.15
CA GLU A 41 -5.15 -11.41 15.12
C GLU A 41 -6.47 -12.19 15.16
N VAL A 42 -7.60 -11.50 15.02
CA VAL A 42 -8.93 -12.13 14.92
C VAL A 42 -9.27 -12.63 13.51
N SER A 43 -8.26 -12.85 12.67
CA SER A 43 -8.38 -13.26 11.27
C SER A 43 -9.20 -12.31 10.40
N GLY A 44 -9.32 -11.05 10.83
CA GLY A 44 -10.01 -10.01 10.10
C GLY A 44 -9.09 -9.29 9.11
N ARG A 45 -9.72 -8.53 8.22
CA ARG A 45 -9.04 -7.70 7.23
C ARG A 45 -9.32 -6.23 7.50
N LEU A 46 -8.27 -5.44 7.76
CA LEU A 46 -8.38 -4.00 7.95
C LEU A 46 -8.90 -3.33 6.66
N THR A 47 -9.80 -2.37 6.81
CA THR A 47 -10.36 -1.52 5.76
C THR A 47 -10.45 -0.10 6.30
N ILE A 48 -9.86 0.87 5.61
CA ILE A 48 -10.02 2.28 5.95
C ILE A 48 -11.17 2.85 5.14
N ARG A 49 -12.06 3.61 5.78
CA ARG A 49 -13.16 4.31 5.10
C ARG A 49 -13.10 5.80 5.39
N LYS A 50 -13.55 6.59 4.43
CA LYS A 50 -13.70 8.04 4.57
C LYS A 50 -15.16 8.43 4.69
N ASP A 51 -15.46 9.39 5.54
CA ASP A 51 -16.74 10.08 5.50
C ASP A 51 -16.73 11.21 4.45
N LYS A 52 -17.87 11.92 4.34
CA LYS A 52 -18.00 13.06 3.40
C LYS A 52 -17.09 14.25 3.73
N ALA A 53 -16.60 14.35 4.96
CA ALA A 53 -15.65 15.38 5.38
C ALA A 53 -14.18 14.95 5.17
N GLY A 54 -13.95 13.71 4.73
CA GLY A 54 -12.62 13.15 4.51
C GLY A 54 -11.98 12.52 5.75
N ASN A 55 -12.70 12.41 6.87
CA ASN A 55 -12.19 11.76 8.07
C ASN A 55 -12.02 10.26 7.82
N GLU A 56 -10.86 9.71 8.19
CA GLU A 56 -10.56 8.29 8.06
C GLU A 56 -10.99 7.49 9.30
N TYR A 57 -11.60 6.34 9.06
CA TYR A 57 -12.07 5.41 10.07
C TYR A 57 -11.58 4.00 9.75
N GLY A 58 -10.98 3.34 10.74
CA GLY A 58 -10.56 1.95 10.65
C GLY A 58 -11.70 0.99 10.91
N PHE A 59 -11.87 0.01 10.02
CA PHE A 59 -12.82 -1.08 10.18
C PHE A 59 -12.14 -2.43 9.99
N CYS A 60 -12.56 -3.41 10.77
CA CYS A 60 -12.19 -4.80 10.65
C CYS A 60 -13.29 -5.59 9.94
N ARG A 61 -12.99 -6.14 8.77
CA ARG A 61 -13.84 -7.12 8.10
C ARG A 61 -13.55 -8.51 8.66
N LEU A 62 -14.47 -9.02 9.46
CA LEU A 62 -14.36 -10.33 10.10
C LEU A 62 -14.62 -11.49 9.12
N PRO A 63 -14.19 -12.73 9.44
CA PRO A 63 -14.43 -13.92 8.61
C PRO A 63 -15.90 -14.22 8.33
N ASN A 64 -16.79 -13.86 9.27
CA ASN A 64 -18.25 -13.98 9.09
C ASN A 64 -18.85 -12.86 8.22
N GLY A 65 -18.02 -12.03 7.58
CA GLY A 65 -18.44 -10.95 6.68
C GLY A 65 -18.85 -9.65 7.39
N ARG A 66 -18.94 -9.63 8.72
CA ARG A 66 -19.28 -8.41 9.47
C ARG A 66 -18.18 -7.37 9.33
N LEU A 67 -18.57 -6.11 9.21
CA LEU A 67 -17.66 -4.98 9.22
C LEU A 67 -17.83 -4.21 10.53
N CYS A 68 -16.79 -4.24 11.36
CA CYS A 68 -16.79 -3.72 12.72
C CYS A 68 -15.77 -2.58 12.84
N GLU A 69 -16.10 -1.48 13.50
CA GLU A 69 -15.14 -0.42 13.80
C GLU A 69 -14.00 -0.98 14.68
N GLU A 70 -12.75 -0.69 14.31
CA GLU A 70 -11.60 -1.40 14.88
C GLU A 70 -11.39 -1.12 16.37
N TRP A 71 -11.67 0.11 16.84
CA TRP A 71 -11.45 0.48 18.23
C TRP A 71 -12.52 -0.08 19.16
N ALA A 72 -13.78 -0.10 18.73
CA ALA A 72 -14.87 -0.76 19.46
C ALA A 72 -14.64 -2.27 19.56
N LEU A 73 -14.09 -2.89 18.51
CA LEU A 73 -13.71 -4.29 18.54
C LEU A 73 -12.56 -4.52 19.52
N PHE A 74 -11.49 -3.72 19.44
CA PHE A 74 -10.30 -3.87 20.29
C PHE A 74 -10.57 -3.61 21.78
N ARG A 75 -11.28 -2.52 22.12
CA ARG A 75 -11.48 -2.12 23.53
C ARG A 75 -12.64 -2.85 24.19
N ASP A 76 -13.74 -3.04 23.45
CA ASP A 76 -15.01 -3.46 24.03
C ASP A 76 -15.43 -4.87 23.56
N ASN A 77 -14.69 -5.51 22.65
CA ASN A 77 -15.12 -6.72 21.94
C ASN A 77 -16.51 -6.56 21.27
N LYS A 78 -16.88 -5.33 20.93
CA LYS A 78 -18.17 -5.00 20.30
C LYS A 78 -17.98 -4.70 18.84
N CYS A 79 -18.75 -5.40 18.01
CA CYS A 79 -18.81 -5.07 16.60
C CYS A 79 -19.81 -3.93 16.36
N VAL A 80 -19.28 -2.71 16.22
CA VAL A 80 -20.04 -1.53 15.83
C VAL A 80 -19.94 -1.34 14.32
N GLY A 81 -21.04 -1.43 13.60
CA GLY A 81 -21.07 -1.27 12.14
C GLY A 81 -20.86 0.19 11.69
N PRO A 82 -20.55 0.42 10.40
CA PRO A 82 -20.43 1.76 9.86
C PRO A 82 -21.76 2.51 9.92
N LYS A 83 -21.72 3.72 10.50
CA LYS A 83 -22.80 4.71 10.44
C LYS A 83 -23.11 5.08 8.98
N PRO A 84 -24.34 5.51 8.64
CA PRO A 84 -24.71 5.89 7.28
C PRO A 84 -23.73 6.85 6.59
N ALA A 85 -23.19 7.82 7.31
CA ALA A 85 -22.20 8.78 6.79
C ALA A 85 -20.87 8.14 6.35
N MET A 86 -20.57 6.91 6.80
CA MET A 86 -19.36 6.15 6.51
C MET A 86 -19.62 4.97 5.56
N ARG A 87 -20.82 4.90 4.94
CA ARG A 87 -21.18 3.81 4.00
C ARG A 87 -20.74 4.09 2.55
N GLY A 88 -19.89 5.08 2.32
CA GLY A 88 -19.33 5.43 1.01
C GLY A 88 -18.33 4.39 0.48
N LYS A 89 -18.28 4.28 -0.86
CA LYS A 89 -17.59 3.26 -1.68
C LYS A 89 -16.09 3.19 -1.40
#